data_AF-A0A2V5IWE3-F1
#
_entry.id   AF-A0A2V5IWE3-F1
#
_cell.length_a   1.000
_cell.length_b   1.000
_cell.length_c   1.000
_cell.angle_alpha   90.00
_cell.angle_beta   90.00
_cell.angle_gamma   90.00
#
_symmetry.space_group_name_H-M   'P 1'
#
loop_
_entity.id
_entity.type
_entity.pdbx_description
1 polymer ?
#
loop_
_entity_poly.entity_id
_entity_poly.type
_entity_poly.pdbx_seq_one_letter_code
_entity_poly.pdbx_strand_id
1 'polypeptide(L)'
;MRLSNMQGLVPFTLTFLSILCQQTMGRLFPINVDRLPFVGRRTVIDDPQDRVCSCPTGPARSMTERTRFGTLGCTVYGYPSTGGVLIKEADLLDMLFLLLPRSHVSQRAPSAEEEDRFCSLLRRTGATFWPSKQDWVDAQMGLREMTEEEEKVIVYGWPADGVGVWVLRFASANELPDDFGRMSLVMNMEEKIQIMKEYGAMFVEDVSQVEELDMV
;
A
#
# COMPACT_ATOMS: atom_id res chain seq x y z
N MET A 1 52.21 -50.08 -35.12
CA MET A 1 50.88 -49.52 -35.44
C MET A 1 49.93 -49.89 -34.31
N ARG A 2 49.23 -48.92 -33.71
CA ARG A 2 48.35 -49.16 -32.54
C ARG A 2 46.90 -49.45 -32.96
N LEU A 3 46.21 -50.18 -32.10
CA LEU A 3 44.93 -50.85 -32.38
C LEU A 3 43.73 -49.91 -32.53
N SER A 4 42.71 -50.42 -33.23
CA SER A 4 41.47 -49.75 -33.61
C SER A 4 40.53 -49.43 -32.45
N ASN A 5 39.58 -48.52 -32.72
CA ASN A 5 38.78 -47.79 -31.74
C ASN A 5 37.88 -48.62 -30.82
N MET A 6 37.78 -48.13 -29.58
CA MET A 6 36.80 -48.52 -28.56
C MET A 6 35.52 -47.67 -28.69
N GLN A 7 34.45 -48.09 -28.01
CA GLN A 7 33.08 -47.59 -28.19
C GLN A 7 32.74 -46.32 -27.38
N GLY A 8 31.91 -45.46 -27.99
CA GLY A 8 30.72 -44.79 -27.40
C GLY A 8 30.81 -44.01 -26.08
N LEU A 9 30.72 -42.67 -26.18
CA LEU A 9 30.23 -41.65 -25.21
C LEU A 9 30.55 -40.26 -25.86
N VAL A 10 29.75 -39.17 -25.84
CA VAL A 10 28.41 -38.81 -25.31
C VAL A 10 27.70 -37.91 -26.37
N PRO A 11 26.37 -37.64 -26.33
CA PRO A 11 25.90 -36.40 -25.68
C PRO A 11 24.55 -36.53 -24.95
N PHE A 12 24.54 -36.22 -23.64
CA PHE A 12 23.41 -36.41 -22.72
C PHE A 12 22.59 -35.13 -22.45
N THR A 13 22.64 -34.14 -23.34
CA THR A 13 22.29 -32.73 -23.03
C THR A 13 21.07 -32.17 -23.76
N LEU A 14 20.27 -32.98 -24.48
CA LEU A 14 19.12 -32.47 -25.26
C LEU A 14 17.72 -33.05 -24.93
N THR A 15 17.57 -33.88 -23.89
CA THR A 15 16.27 -34.50 -23.54
C THR A 15 15.60 -33.96 -22.27
N PHE A 16 16.26 -33.12 -21.46
CA PHE A 16 15.65 -32.55 -20.25
C PHE A 16 14.75 -31.31 -20.48
N LEU A 17 14.96 -30.57 -21.57
CA LEU A 17 14.11 -29.41 -21.92
C LEU A 17 12.71 -29.81 -22.44
N SER A 18 12.51 -31.06 -22.86
CA SER A 18 11.25 -31.55 -23.39
C SER A 18 10.17 -31.81 -22.32
N ILE A 19 10.59 -32.14 -21.08
CA ILE A 19 9.67 -32.64 -20.05
C ILE A 19 9.13 -31.51 -19.14
N LEU A 20 9.90 -30.45 -18.89
CA LEU A 20 9.38 -29.28 -18.16
C LEU A 20 8.35 -28.46 -18.98
N CYS A 21 8.43 -28.48 -20.31
CA CYS A 21 7.55 -27.71 -21.19
C CYS A 21 6.12 -28.28 -21.27
N GLN A 22 5.87 -29.49 -20.76
CA GLN A 22 4.54 -30.12 -20.75
C GLN A 22 3.78 -30.03 -19.42
N GLN A 23 4.33 -29.37 -18.39
CA GLN A 23 3.67 -29.24 -17.07
C GLN A 23 3.06 -27.85 -16.78
N THR A 24 3.15 -26.89 -17.70
CA THR A 24 2.64 -25.50 -17.51
C THR A 24 1.51 -25.08 -18.45
N MET A 25 1.03 -25.94 -19.34
CA MET A 25 -0.13 -25.67 -20.24
C MET A 25 -1.37 -26.49 -19.85
N GLY A 26 -1.79 -26.41 -18.59
CA GLY A 26 -2.79 -27.34 -18.06
C GLY A 26 -3.65 -26.86 -16.87
N ARG A 27 -4.10 -25.59 -16.86
CA ARG A 27 -5.32 -25.09 -16.17
C ARG A 27 -5.44 -23.55 -16.17
N LEU A 28 -5.40 -22.93 -17.35
CA LEU A 28 -6.12 -21.67 -17.53
C LEU A 28 -7.59 -22.02 -17.76
N PHE A 29 -8.40 -22.00 -16.70
CA PHE A 29 -9.85 -21.96 -16.89
C PHE A 29 -10.19 -20.58 -17.48
N PRO A 30 -10.81 -20.50 -18.68
CA PRO A 30 -11.27 -19.21 -19.18
C PRO A 30 -12.30 -18.65 -18.21
N ILE A 31 -12.13 -17.38 -17.83
CA ILE A 31 -13.13 -16.66 -17.04
C ILE A 31 -14.41 -16.62 -17.89
N ASN A 32 -15.44 -17.35 -17.47
CA ASN A 32 -16.71 -17.40 -18.17
C ASN A 32 -17.45 -16.07 -17.94
N VAL A 33 -17.26 -15.15 -18.89
CA VAL A 33 -17.88 -13.81 -18.90
C VAL A 33 -19.40 -13.86 -19.04
N ASP A 34 -19.97 -14.93 -19.59
CA ASP A 34 -21.43 -15.13 -19.71
C ASP A 34 -22.12 -15.37 -18.34
N ARG A 35 -21.33 -15.53 -17.27
CA ARG A 35 -21.82 -15.65 -15.88
C ARG A 35 -21.73 -14.33 -15.09
N LEU A 36 -21.34 -13.23 -15.71
CA LEU A 36 -21.39 -11.89 -15.11
C LEU A 36 -22.84 -11.35 -15.13
N PRO A 37 -23.46 -11.01 -14.00
CA PRO A 37 -24.88 -10.60 -13.95
C PRO A 37 -25.15 -9.17 -14.44
N PHE A 38 -24.22 -8.57 -15.19
CA PHE A 38 -24.20 -7.15 -15.53
C PHE A 38 -24.76 -6.83 -16.93
N VAL A 39 -25.82 -7.53 -17.36
CA VAL A 39 -26.62 -7.12 -18.53
C VAL A 39 -28.10 -7.21 -18.20
N GLY A 40 -28.75 -6.05 -18.12
CA GLY A 40 -30.19 -5.92 -18.37
C GLY A 40 -31.12 -5.83 -17.16
N ARG A 41 -31.16 -4.68 -16.48
CA ARG A 41 -32.45 -4.09 -16.09
C ARG A 41 -32.41 -2.57 -16.06
N ARG A 42 -32.99 -1.94 -17.09
CA ARG A 42 -33.24 -0.50 -17.15
C ARG A 42 -34.50 -0.22 -16.33
N THR A 43 -34.35 0.13 -15.06
CA THR A 43 -35.48 0.53 -14.21
C THR A 43 -35.76 2.03 -14.35
N VAL A 44 -37.06 2.31 -14.32
CA VAL A 44 -37.77 3.59 -14.42
C VAL A 44 -37.05 4.77 -13.74
N ILE A 45 -37.18 5.95 -14.36
CA ILE A 45 -36.79 7.23 -13.76
C ILE A 45 -37.81 7.56 -12.67
N ASP A 46 -37.42 7.43 -11.40
CA ASP A 46 -38.19 7.94 -10.27
C ASP A 46 -37.88 9.43 -10.02
N ASP A 47 -38.90 10.13 -9.54
CA ASP A 47 -39.04 11.59 -9.43
C ASP A 47 -37.98 12.27 -8.52
N PRO A 48 -37.31 13.37 -8.93
CA PRO A 48 -36.19 13.95 -8.20
C PRO A 48 -36.64 14.99 -7.15
N GLN A 49 -37.43 14.60 -6.15
CA GLN A 49 -37.87 15.55 -5.11
C GLN A 49 -38.14 14.98 -3.70
N ASP A 50 -37.31 14.06 -3.19
CA ASP A 50 -37.03 13.99 -1.74
C ASP A 50 -35.79 13.14 -1.39
N ARG A 51 -34.62 13.79 -1.27
CA ARG A 51 -33.40 13.17 -0.68
C ARG A 51 -32.75 14.09 0.33
N VAL A 52 -33.44 14.29 1.45
CA VAL A 52 -32.79 14.68 2.70
C VAL A 52 -31.74 13.60 3.02
N CYS A 53 -30.46 13.97 2.97
CA CYS A 53 -29.34 13.03 3.12
C CYS A 53 -29.10 12.70 4.60
N SER A 54 -30.03 11.95 5.18
CA SER A 54 -29.94 11.44 6.55
C SER A 54 -28.96 10.27 6.59
N CYS A 55 -27.67 10.56 6.80
CA CYS A 55 -26.65 9.55 7.05
C CYS A 55 -27.10 8.60 8.17
N PRO A 56 -27.20 7.27 7.93
CA PRO A 56 -27.57 6.33 8.97
C PRO A 56 -26.55 6.39 10.11
N THR A 57 -27.01 6.70 11.32
CA THR A 57 -26.19 6.58 12.53
C THR A 57 -25.93 5.11 12.79
N GLY A 58 -24.85 4.60 12.18
CA GLY A 58 -24.34 3.26 12.45
C GLY A 58 -23.97 3.09 13.92
N PRO A 59 -23.71 1.84 14.37
CA PRO A 59 -23.32 1.58 15.75
C PRO A 59 -22.14 2.48 16.15
N ALA A 60 -22.15 2.97 17.40
CA ALA A 60 -21.17 3.90 17.92
C ALA A 60 -19.75 3.44 17.54
N ARG A 61 -19.10 4.21 16.65
CA ARG A 61 -17.80 3.86 16.10
C ARG A 61 -16.81 3.68 17.25
N SER A 62 -16.04 2.59 17.22
CA SER A 62 -14.84 2.47 18.06
C SER A 62 -14.00 3.73 17.84
N MET A 63 -13.86 4.57 18.86
CA MET A 63 -13.11 5.83 18.75
C MET A 63 -11.63 5.57 18.41
N THR A 64 -11.18 4.31 18.55
CA THR A 64 -9.81 3.83 18.32
C THR A 64 -9.75 2.61 17.38
N GLU A 65 -10.50 2.63 16.27
CA GLU A 65 -10.30 1.67 15.16
C GLU A 65 -8.86 1.77 14.59
N ARG A 66 -8.19 0.64 14.29
CA ARG A 66 -6.81 0.60 13.74
C ARG A 66 -6.79 0.63 12.21
N THR A 67 -7.77 0.02 11.58
CA THR A 67 -7.97 -0.02 10.12
C THR A 67 -9.43 0.27 9.80
N ARG A 68 -9.70 1.01 8.72
CA ARG A 68 -11.04 1.18 8.18
C ARG A 68 -11.03 0.98 6.67
N PHE A 69 -11.73 -0.04 6.21
CA PHE A 69 -11.90 -0.32 4.78
C PHE A 69 -12.95 0.61 4.17
N GLY A 70 -12.62 1.21 3.03
CA GLY A 70 -13.49 2.02 2.20
C GLY A 70 -13.68 1.39 0.81
N THR A 71 -14.30 2.14 -0.10
CA THR A 71 -14.49 1.71 -1.50
C THR A 71 -13.21 1.74 -2.33
N LEU A 72 -12.19 2.50 -1.90
CA LEU A 72 -10.95 2.75 -2.64
C LEU A 72 -9.70 2.11 -1.99
N GLY A 73 -9.81 1.54 -0.79
CA GLY A 73 -8.65 1.01 -0.06
C GLY A 73 -8.89 0.88 1.44
N CYS A 74 -7.83 0.99 2.23
CA CYS A 74 -7.87 0.95 3.69
C CYS A 74 -7.18 2.17 4.30
N THR A 75 -7.87 2.89 5.19
CA THR A 75 -7.25 3.92 6.04
C THR A 75 -6.73 3.26 7.32
N VAL A 76 -5.47 3.49 7.67
CA VAL A 76 -4.81 3.00 8.88
C VAL A 76 -4.61 4.17 9.86
N TYR A 77 -4.89 3.92 11.13
CA TYR A 77 -4.81 4.92 12.21
C TYR A 77 -3.86 4.48 13.33
N GLY A 78 -2.86 5.29 13.64
CA GLY A 78 -2.02 5.17 14.85
C GLY A 78 -2.37 6.28 15.85
N TYR A 79 -2.33 5.97 17.14
CA TYR A 79 -2.71 6.89 18.22
C TYR A 79 -1.56 7.03 19.23
N PRO A 80 -0.53 7.84 18.93
CA PRO A 80 0.65 7.94 19.77
C PRO A 80 0.29 8.54 21.15
N SER A 81 1.08 8.20 22.17
CA SER A 81 0.89 8.67 23.54
C SER A 81 1.06 10.19 23.71
N THR A 82 1.73 10.85 22.77
CA THR A 82 1.84 12.33 22.68
C THR A 82 0.52 13.01 22.30
N GLY A 83 -0.48 12.27 21.82
CA GLY A 83 -1.78 12.79 21.38
C GLY A 83 -1.93 12.83 19.86
N GLY A 84 -3.05 13.37 19.37
CA GLY A 84 -3.35 13.38 17.94
C GLY A 84 -3.58 11.99 17.33
N VAL A 85 -3.38 11.88 16.02
CA VAL A 85 -3.54 10.64 15.26
C VAL A 85 -2.63 10.64 14.02
N LEU A 86 -1.93 9.54 13.79
CA LEU A 86 -1.25 9.26 12.51
C LEU A 86 -2.25 8.62 11.55
N ILE A 87 -2.35 9.13 10.33
CA ILE A 87 -3.30 8.65 9.32
C ILE A 87 -2.53 8.28 8.05
N LYS A 88 -2.83 7.09 7.52
CA LYS A 88 -2.28 6.59 6.26
C LYS A 88 -3.41 6.03 5.40
N GLU A 89 -3.53 6.50 4.16
CA GLU A 89 -4.21 5.74 3.12
C GLU A 89 -3.23 4.67 2.64
N ALA A 90 -3.50 3.41 3.00
CA ALA A 90 -2.54 2.32 2.90
C ALA A 90 -2.73 1.51 1.62
N ASP A 91 -1.64 1.32 0.88
CA ASP A 91 -1.57 0.40 -0.25
C ASP A 91 -1.40 -1.07 0.22
N LEU A 92 -1.28 -2.01 -0.72
CA LEU A 92 -1.10 -3.42 -0.41
C LEU A 92 0.22 -3.70 0.33
N LEU A 93 1.29 -3.00 -0.02
CA LEU A 93 2.61 -3.16 0.56
C LEU A 93 2.70 -2.52 1.95
N ASP A 94 2.05 -1.37 2.17
CA ASP A 94 1.92 -0.76 3.49
C ASP A 94 1.22 -1.71 4.48
N MET A 95 0.13 -2.36 4.06
CA MET A 95 -0.58 -3.35 4.88
C MET A 95 0.30 -4.57 5.20
N LEU A 96 1.17 -5.00 4.27
CA LEU A 96 2.13 -6.08 4.50
C LEU A 96 3.27 -5.65 5.45
N PHE A 97 3.82 -4.45 5.27
CA PHE A 97 4.88 -3.87 6.10
C PHE A 97 4.43 -3.68 7.56
N LEU A 98 3.18 -3.26 7.76
CA LEU A 98 2.55 -3.09 9.08
C LEU A 98 1.99 -4.39 9.68
N LEU A 99 2.14 -5.53 8.99
CA LEU A 99 1.61 -6.85 9.38
C LEU A 99 0.09 -6.84 9.64
N LEU A 100 -0.66 -6.01 8.91
CA LEU A 100 -2.10 -5.83 9.09
C LEU A 100 -2.92 -6.82 8.22
N PRO A 101 -4.05 -7.35 8.74
CA PRO A 101 -4.96 -8.17 7.96
C PRO A 101 -5.64 -7.35 6.87
N ARG A 102 -5.72 -7.93 5.67
CA ARG A 102 -6.30 -7.28 4.47
C ARG A 102 -7.79 -7.59 4.25
N SER A 103 -8.38 -8.42 5.10
CA SER A 103 -9.73 -8.98 4.93
C SER A 103 -10.74 -8.61 6.02
N HIS A 104 -10.27 -8.03 7.13
CA HIS A 104 -11.09 -7.69 8.28
C HIS A 104 -10.43 -6.58 9.11
N VAL A 105 -11.25 -5.87 9.89
CA VAL A 105 -10.83 -4.73 10.70
C VAL A 105 -9.99 -5.16 11.91
N SER A 106 -8.85 -4.50 12.10
CA SER A 106 -8.08 -4.49 13.35
C SER A 106 -8.53 -3.38 14.30
N GLN A 107 -8.27 -3.56 15.60
CA GLN A 107 -8.45 -2.54 16.64
C GLN A 107 -7.09 -2.02 17.14
N ARG A 108 -7.08 -0.85 17.80
CA ARG A 108 -5.90 -0.28 18.48
C ARG A 108 -5.34 -1.27 19.52
N ALA A 109 -4.03 -1.22 19.74
CA ALA A 109 -3.41 -1.98 20.83
C ALA A 109 -3.88 -1.46 22.21
N PRO A 110 -4.07 -2.34 23.22
CA PRO A 110 -4.54 -1.93 24.54
C PRO A 110 -3.44 -1.25 25.38
N SER A 111 -2.16 -1.56 25.12
CA SER A 111 -1.00 -0.91 25.74
C SER A 111 -0.60 0.33 24.95
N ALA A 112 -0.26 1.42 25.65
CA ALA A 112 0.27 2.63 25.03
C ALA A 112 1.64 2.37 24.39
N GLU A 113 2.46 1.53 25.01
CA GLU A 113 3.80 1.16 24.55
C GLU A 113 3.77 0.26 23.30
N GLU A 114 2.79 -0.64 23.19
CA GLU A 114 2.52 -1.39 21.97
C GLU A 114 2.01 -0.49 20.85
N GLU A 115 1.14 0.46 21.20
CA GLU A 115 0.59 1.42 20.26
C GLU A 115 1.65 2.40 19.74
N ASP A 116 2.55 2.89 20.58
CA ASP A 116 3.64 3.77 20.19
C ASP A 116 4.64 3.06 19.26
N ARG A 117 4.96 1.79 19.54
CA ARG A 117 5.75 0.95 18.61
C ARG A 117 5.07 0.81 17.25
N PHE A 118 3.75 0.64 17.23
CA PHE A 118 2.99 0.63 15.98
C PHE A 118 3.02 2.00 15.29
N CYS A 119 2.92 3.10 16.03
CA CYS A 119 3.02 4.46 15.49
C CYS A 119 4.40 4.75 14.86
N SER A 120 5.49 4.27 15.46
CA SER A 120 6.83 4.33 14.87
C SER A 120 6.91 3.56 13.54
N LEU A 121 6.29 2.38 13.44
CA LEU A 121 6.20 1.64 12.17
C LEU A 121 5.30 2.36 11.14
N LEU A 122 4.20 2.97 11.58
CA LEU A 122 3.28 3.70 10.72
C LEU A 122 3.93 4.94 10.11
N ARG A 123 4.70 5.72 10.88
CA ARG A 123 5.53 6.84 10.36
C ARG A 123 6.43 6.39 9.20
N ARG A 124 7.06 5.21 9.30
CA ARG A 124 7.92 4.62 8.25
C ARG A 124 7.20 4.23 6.95
N THR A 125 5.88 4.36 6.87
CA THR A 125 5.09 4.24 5.63
C THR A 125 4.78 5.58 4.95
N GLY A 126 5.18 6.71 5.54
CA GLY A 126 4.75 8.04 5.09
C GLY A 126 3.31 8.31 5.53
N ALA A 127 3.04 8.14 6.82
CA ALA A 127 1.76 8.48 7.44
C ALA A 127 1.82 9.89 8.02
N THR A 128 0.82 10.71 7.71
CA THR A 128 0.75 12.11 8.15
C THR A 128 0.18 12.20 9.57
N PHE A 129 0.74 13.08 10.40
CA PHE A 129 0.20 13.39 11.73
C PHE A 129 -0.92 14.42 11.63
N TRP A 130 -1.98 14.23 12.42
CA TRP A 130 -3.11 15.14 12.51
C TRP A 130 -3.51 15.39 13.97
N PRO A 131 -3.85 16.63 14.36
CA PRO A 131 -4.42 16.95 15.67
C PRO A 131 -5.64 16.10 16.05
N SER A 132 -6.49 15.72 15.08
CA SER A 132 -7.57 14.76 15.28
C SER A 132 -8.06 14.15 13.97
N LYS A 133 -8.88 13.09 14.05
CA LYS A 133 -9.57 12.54 12.86
C LYS A 133 -10.55 13.53 12.23
N GLN A 134 -11.17 14.42 13.03
CA GLN A 134 -12.10 15.41 12.51
C GLN A 134 -11.34 16.49 11.73
N ASP A 135 -10.21 16.91 12.26
CA ASP A 135 -9.33 17.90 11.62
C ASP A 135 -8.79 17.42 10.26
N TRP A 136 -8.40 16.14 10.15
CA TRP A 136 -8.13 15.50 8.85
C TRP A 136 -9.33 15.53 7.91
N VAL A 137 -10.54 15.20 8.38
CA VAL A 137 -11.75 15.24 7.55
C VAL A 137 -12.05 16.66 7.09
N ASP A 138 -11.92 17.66 7.98
CA ASP A 138 -12.17 19.06 7.66
C ASP A 138 -11.17 19.59 6.61
N ALA A 139 -9.89 19.22 6.73
CA ALA A 139 -8.87 19.51 5.73
C ALA A 139 -9.17 18.83 4.37
N GLN A 140 -9.43 17.52 4.35
CA GLN A 140 -9.74 16.78 3.12
C GLN A 140 -11.03 17.23 2.43
N MET A 141 -11.98 17.80 3.17
CA MET A 141 -13.24 18.35 2.65
C MET A 141 -13.12 19.83 2.25
N GLY A 142 -11.94 20.45 2.37
CA GLY A 142 -11.72 21.88 2.10
C GLY A 142 -12.42 22.82 3.08
N LEU A 143 -12.76 22.35 4.28
CA LEU A 143 -13.33 23.14 5.37
C LEU A 143 -12.25 23.87 6.18
N ARG A 144 -11.00 23.41 6.12
CA ARG A 144 -9.81 24.23 6.42
C ARG A 144 -8.71 24.01 5.37
N GLU A 145 -7.79 24.97 5.28
CA GLU A 145 -6.54 24.81 4.53
C GLU A 145 -5.61 23.85 5.29
N MET A 146 -4.85 23.04 4.55
CA MET A 146 -3.78 22.17 5.08
C MET A 146 -2.54 23.01 5.40
N THR A 147 -1.73 22.60 6.37
CA THR A 147 -0.40 23.18 6.57
C THR A 147 0.59 22.65 5.53
N GLU A 148 1.72 23.33 5.31
CA GLU A 148 2.79 22.83 4.44
C GLU A 148 3.25 21.41 4.85
N GLU A 149 3.27 21.11 6.16
CA GLU A 149 3.58 19.78 6.71
C GLU A 149 2.53 18.72 6.36
N GLU A 150 1.25 19.10 6.30
CA GLU A 150 0.14 18.20 6.00
C GLU A 150 0.00 17.93 4.49
N GLU A 151 0.37 18.90 3.65
CA GLU A 151 0.37 18.74 2.18
C GLU A 151 1.51 17.86 1.67
N LYS A 152 2.68 17.88 2.34
CA LYS A 152 3.89 17.14 1.93
C LYS A 152 3.59 15.65 1.72
N VAL A 153 3.87 15.16 0.51
CA VAL A 153 3.82 13.73 0.19
C VAL A 153 5.22 13.14 0.32
N ILE A 154 5.40 12.32 1.35
CA ILE A 154 6.67 11.65 1.62
C ILE A 154 6.48 10.13 1.48
N VAL A 155 7.34 9.51 0.68
CA VAL A 155 7.34 8.05 0.49
C VAL A 155 8.70 7.48 0.85
N TYR A 156 8.68 6.42 1.66
CA TYR A 156 9.87 5.68 2.08
C TYR A 156 9.96 4.33 1.37
N GLY A 157 11.19 3.96 0.98
CA GLY A 157 11.55 2.66 0.46
C GLY A 157 12.68 2.06 1.30
N TRP A 158 12.41 0.93 1.94
CA TRP A 158 13.33 0.28 2.90
C TRP A 158 14.02 -0.93 2.25
N PRO A 159 15.33 -0.87 1.96
CA PRO A 159 16.04 -1.98 1.30
C PRO A 159 16.04 -3.26 2.15
N ALA A 160 15.97 -4.44 1.52
CA ALA A 160 16.03 -5.73 2.21
C ALA A 160 17.36 -6.02 2.96
N ASP A 161 18.45 -5.31 2.65
CA ASP A 161 19.71 -5.40 3.42
C ASP A 161 19.65 -4.62 4.75
N GLY A 162 18.62 -3.80 4.95
CA GLY A 162 18.42 -2.98 6.15
C GLY A 162 19.31 -1.75 6.25
N VAL A 163 20.08 -1.42 5.20
CA VAL A 163 21.01 -0.27 5.20
C VAL A 163 20.32 0.96 4.63
N GLY A 164 20.16 1.98 5.47
CA GLY A 164 19.58 3.27 5.07
C GLY A 164 18.12 3.19 4.61
N VAL A 165 17.72 4.22 3.87
CA VAL A 165 16.36 4.40 3.37
C VAL A 165 16.36 5.25 2.10
N TRP A 166 15.49 4.92 1.15
CA TRP A 166 15.16 5.80 0.03
C TRP A 166 14.01 6.70 0.43
N VAL A 167 14.15 8.01 0.21
CA VAL A 167 13.13 9.02 0.53
C VAL A 167 12.76 9.79 -0.73
N LEU A 168 11.48 9.78 -1.06
CA LEU A 168 10.87 10.58 -2.13
C LEU A 168 9.99 11.65 -1.50
N ARG A 169 10.06 12.88 -2.02
CA ARG A 169 9.43 14.07 -1.44
C ARG A 169 8.76 14.91 -2.52
N PHE A 170 7.53 15.36 -2.25
CA PHE A 170 6.81 16.37 -3.01
C PHE A 170 6.20 17.38 -2.04
N ALA A 171 6.11 18.66 -2.41
CA ALA A 171 5.56 19.68 -1.51
C ALA A 171 4.05 19.53 -1.31
N SER A 172 3.32 19.05 -2.33
CA SER A 172 1.90 18.72 -2.23
C SER A 172 1.48 17.59 -3.17
N ALA A 173 0.28 17.06 -2.98
CA ALA A 173 -0.34 16.11 -3.91
C ALA A 173 -0.49 16.65 -5.35
N ASN A 174 -0.47 17.99 -5.55
CA ASN A 174 -0.55 18.63 -6.86
C ASN A 174 0.76 18.55 -7.66
N GLU A 175 1.89 18.20 -7.02
CA GLU A 175 3.19 18.02 -7.68
C GLU A 175 3.46 16.57 -8.09
N LEU A 176 2.55 15.64 -7.79
CA LEU A 176 2.71 14.23 -8.13
C LEU A 176 2.63 14.02 -9.65
N PRO A 177 3.54 13.21 -10.24
CA PRO A 177 3.44 12.80 -11.64
C PRO A 177 2.11 12.12 -11.97
N ASP A 178 1.61 12.31 -13.21
CA ASP A 178 0.36 11.68 -13.68
C ASP A 178 0.35 10.14 -13.52
N ASP A 179 1.51 9.48 -13.58
CA ASP A 179 1.67 8.04 -13.43
C ASP A 179 2.01 7.60 -11.99
N PHE A 180 2.01 8.51 -11.01
CA PHE A 180 2.38 8.22 -9.62
C PHE A 180 1.57 7.09 -8.98
N GLY A 181 0.33 6.86 -9.46
CA GLY A 181 -0.51 5.71 -9.09
C GLY A 181 0.16 4.34 -9.24
N ARG A 182 1.25 4.23 -10.04
CA ARG A 182 2.15 3.07 -10.09
C ARG A 182 2.66 2.65 -8.70
N MET A 183 2.84 3.58 -7.76
CA MET A 183 3.21 3.29 -6.36
C MET A 183 2.23 2.35 -5.66
N SER A 184 0.92 2.47 -5.93
CA SER A 184 -0.10 1.64 -5.29
C SER A 184 -0.10 0.17 -5.76
N LEU A 185 0.60 -0.12 -6.86
CA LEU A 185 0.59 -1.42 -7.55
C LEU A 185 1.82 -2.30 -7.23
N VAL A 186 2.80 -1.76 -6.50
CA VAL A 186 4.05 -2.47 -6.18
C VAL A 186 3.81 -3.62 -5.19
N MET A 187 4.53 -4.72 -5.37
CA MET A 187 4.34 -5.95 -4.60
C MET A 187 5.39 -6.14 -3.50
N ASN A 188 6.49 -5.37 -3.52
CA ASN A 188 7.63 -5.48 -2.61
C ASN A 188 8.43 -4.15 -2.52
N MET A 189 9.33 -4.05 -1.54
CA MET A 189 10.11 -2.83 -1.30
C MET A 189 11.13 -2.55 -2.41
N GLU A 190 11.72 -3.57 -3.03
CA GLU A 190 12.71 -3.41 -4.10
C GLU A 190 12.08 -2.78 -5.35
N GLU A 191 10.86 -3.21 -5.70
CA GLU A 191 10.04 -2.62 -6.76
C GLU A 191 9.61 -1.19 -6.42
N LYS A 192 9.18 -0.93 -5.16
CA LYS A 192 8.87 0.41 -4.65
C LYS A 192 10.09 1.33 -4.81
N ILE A 193 11.26 0.91 -4.32
CA ILE A 193 12.52 1.64 -4.44
C ILE A 193 12.91 1.88 -5.91
N GLN A 194 12.71 0.91 -6.80
CA GLN A 194 13.06 1.05 -8.21
C GLN A 194 12.23 2.14 -8.90
N ILE A 195 10.92 2.18 -8.68
CA ILE A 195 10.06 3.24 -9.24
C ILE A 195 10.29 4.57 -8.51
N MET A 196 10.55 4.56 -7.19
CA MET A 196 10.92 5.78 -6.45
C MET A 196 12.16 6.48 -7.03
N LYS A 197 13.16 5.71 -7.51
CA LYS A 197 14.33 6.27 -8.22
C LYS A 197 13.96 6.97 -9.53
N GLU A 198 12.97 6.46 -10.27
CA GLU A 198 12.47 7.10 -11.50
C GLU A 198 11.84 8.48 -11.19
N TYR A 199 11.23 8.63 -10.02
CA TYR A 199 10.70 9.90 -9.52
C TYR A 199 11.73 10.77 -8.77
N GLY A 200 13.02 10.43 -8.78
CA GLY A 200 14.08 11.24 -8.18
C GLY A 200 14.27 11.07 -6.67
N ALA A 201 13.88 9.92 -6.09
CA ALA A 201 14.14 9.64 -4.68
C ALA A 201 15.63 9.64 -4.33
N MET A 202 15.93 10.14 -3.13
CA MET A 202 17.28 10.23 -2.59
C MET A 202 17.54 9.11 -1.58
N PHE A 203 18.74 8.52 -1.61
CA PHE A 203 19.18 7.57 -0.60
C PHE A 203 19.81 8.30 0.60
N VAL A 204 19.44 7.87 1.81
CA VAL A 204 20.01 8.35 3.07
C VAL A 204 20.53 7.11 3.82
N GLU A 205 21.84 7.05 4.08
CA GLU A 205 22.49 5.90 4.72
C GLU A 205 22.19 5.84 6.23
N ASP A 206 22.19 6.98 6.89
CA ASP A 206 21.86 7.14 8.31
C ASP A 206 20.41 7.59 8.46
N VAL A 207 19.56 6.68 8.94
CA VAL A 207 18.11 6.92 9.09
C VAL A 207 17.81 8.06 10.07
N SER A 208 18.71 8.38 11.01
CA SER A 208 18.55 9.52 11.95
C SER A 208 18.77 10.90 11.30
N GLN A 209 19.15 10.93 10.02
CA GLN A 209 19.22 12.17 9.22
C GLN A 209 17.92 12.42 8.43
N VAL A 210 16.91 11.57 8.59
CA VAL A 210 15.57 11.76 7.99
C VAL A 210 14.68 12.46 9.01
N GLU A 211 14.73 13.79 8.99
CA GLU A 211 14.02 14.69 9.91
C GLU A 211 12.53 14.34 10.06
N GLU A 212 11.90 13.85 9.00
CA GLU A 212 10.47 13.55 8.96
C GLU A 212 10.08 12.22 9.63
N LEU A 213 11.06 11.41 10.07
CA LEU A 213 10.84 10.24 10.92
C LEU A 213 10.98 10.56 12.42
N ASP A 214 11.71 11.63 12.76
CA ASP A 214 12.01 12.05 14.13
C ASP A 214 10.98 13.04 14.73
N MET A 215 9.93 13.40 13.97
CA MET A 215 8.85 14.27 14.45
C MET A 215 7.95 13.56 15.48
N VAL A 216 8.13 13.92 16.76
CA VAL A 216 7.46 13.39 17.96
C VAL A 216 6.15 14.10 18.28
#